data_AF-A0A7C1J3F6-F1
#
_entry.id   AF-A0A7C1J3F6-F1
#
_cell.length_a   1.000
_cell.length_b   1.000
_cell.length_c   1.000
_cell.angle_alpha   90.00
_cell.angle_beta   90.00
_cell.angle_gamma   90.00
#
_symmetry.space_group_name_H-M   'P 1'
#
loop_
_entity.id
_entity.type
_entity.pdbx_description
1 polymer ?
#
loop_
_entity_poly.entity_id
_entity_poly.type
_entity_poly.pdbx_seq_one_letter_code
_entity_poly.pdbx_strand_id
1 'polypeptide(L)'
;MTHEGPFLETLTRRLAETPPEFLAEPVLDGKGVVQVEAVVADLLRELGGELAEKEVTQFRSHGSAAGRNRLRLTLIACWLLADDWFKRNGRALVIEIKRFLMEGVHELAISGAADKFTTDADRREELARVSLAQLSLRPAGETETQAQDRLMTISSSERQRVIKAARAAEERARHIREAMARQAAEEAQAKAMRE
;
A
#
# COMPACT_ATOMS: atom_id res chain seq x y z
N MET A 1 7.45 -8.67 6.60
CA MET A 1 8.16 -7.42 6.92
C MET A 1 9.57 -7.80 7.32
N THR A 2 10.44 -8.09 6.36
CA THR A 2 11.72 -8.79 6.60
C THR A 2 12.91 -7.85 6.65
N HIS A 3 12.74 -6.60 6.20
CA HIS A 3 13.80 -5.61 6.17
C HIS A 3 13.49 -4.47 7.14
N GLU A 4 14.52 -3.89 7.72
CA GLU A 4 14.37 -2.75 8.61
C GLU A 4 14.20 -1.45 7.82
N GLY A 5 13.19 -0.67 8.20
CA GLY A 5 12.84 0.62 7.66
C GLY A 5 13.32 1.79 8.54
N PRO A 6 12.72 2.98 8.42
CA PRO A 6 12.97 4.09 9.33
C PRO A 6 12.33 3.87 10.72
N PHE A 7 12.72 4.69 11.69
CA PHE A 7 12.04 4.78 12.99
C PHE A 7 10.60 5.24 12.81
N LEU A 8 9.67 4.60 13.52
CA LEU A 8 8.25 4.91 13.43
C LEU A 8 7.96 6.36 13.85
N GLU A 9 8.65 6.85 14.88
CA GLU A 9 8.51 8.20 15.41
C GLU A 9 8.88 9.26 14.38
N THR A 10 9.83 8.95 13.48
CA THR A 10 10.22 9.84 12.39
C THR A 10 9.04 10.01 11.42
N LEU A 11 8.40 8.89 11.06
CA LEU A 11 7.25 8.89 10.15
C LEU A 11 6.01 9.53 10.77
N THR A 12 5.69 9.21 12.02
CA THR A 12 4.49 9.74 12.68
C THR A 12 4.63 11.24 13.00
N ARG A 13 5.83 11.72 13.35
CA ARG A 13 6.11 13.15 13.46
C ARG A 13 5.95 13.85 12.12
N ARG A 14 6.54 13.30 11.05
CA ARG A 14 6.42 13.84 9.69
C ARG A 14 4.96 13.97 9.24
N LEU A 15 4.11 12.99 9.57
CA LEU A 15 2.67 13.05 9.31
C LEU A 15 1.95 14.12 10.14
N ALA A 16 2.33 14.31 11.41
CA ALA A 16 1.78 15.38 12.25
C ALA A 16 2.16 16.77 11.72
N GLU A 17 3.34 16.90 11.12
CA GLU A 17 3.90 18.12 10.53
C GLU A 17 3.62 18.21 9.02
N THR A 18 2.55 17.58 8.52
CA THR A 18 2.22 17.60 7.09
C THR A 18 2.02 19.04 6.61
N PRO A 19 2.77 19.50 5.58
CA PRO A 19 2.65 20.86 5.07
C PRO A 19 1.25 21.16 4.53
N PRO A 20 0.75 22.40 4.66
CA PRO A 20 -0.57 22.79 4.15
C PRO A 20 -0.80 22.48 2.67
N GLU A 21 0.26 22.51 1.86
CA GLU A 21 0.23 22.20 0.43
C GLU A 21 -0.21 20.76 0.16
N PHE A 22 0.18 19.81 1.02
CA PHE A 22 -0.24 18.41 0.94
C PHE A 22 -1.63 18.17 1.55
N LEU A 23 -2.18 19.16 2.25
CA LEU A 23 -3.55 19.15 2.80
C LEU A 23 -4.56 19.88 1.89
N ALA A 24 -4.04 20.61 0.91
CA ALA A 24 -4.83 21.42 0.00
C ALA A 24 -5.72 20.57 -0.92
N GLU A 25 -6.72 21.22 -1.51
CA GLU A 25 -7.75 20.51 -2.26
C GLU A 25 -7.18 19.94 -3.58
N PRO A 26 -7.32 18.62 -3.83
CA PRO A 26 -6.94 18.05 -5.11
C PRO A 26 -7.81 18.60 -6.23
N VAL A 27 -7.26 18.67 -7.44
CA VAL A 27 -8.02 19.08 -8.62
C VAL A 27 -9.04 17.99 -8.97
N LEU A 28 -10.32 18.35 -8.91
CA LEU A 28 -11.48 17.53 -9.22
C LEU A 28 -12.36 18.31 -10.19
N ASP A 29 -12.61 17.77 -11.39
CA ASP A 29 -13.44 18.42 -12.42
C ASP A 29 -13.06 19.89 -12.67
N GLY A 30 -11.76 20.19 -12.67
CA GLY A 30 -11.22 21.54 -12.89
C GLY A 30 -11.27 22.48 -11.68
N LYS A 31 -11.65 22.00 -10.50
CA LYS A 31 -11.67 22.77 -9.23
C LYS A 31 -10.67 22.20 -8.23
N GLY A 32 -9.99 23.05 -7.47
CA GLY A 32 -8.92 22.65 -6.54
C GLY A 32 -7.60 23.26 -6.95
N VAL A 33 -6.52 22.90 -6.25
CA VAL A 33 -5.21 23.53 -6.43
C VAL A 33 -4.07 22.54 -6.67
N VAL A 34 -4.19 21.28 -6.25
CA VAL A 34 -3.11 20.29 -6.38
C VAL A 34 -3.46 19.23 -7.43
N GLN A 35 -2.62 19.10 -8.46
CA GLN A 35 -2.70 17.97 -9.39
C GLN A 35 -2.00 16.76 -8.77
N VAL A 36 -2.79 15.78 -8.32
CA VAL A 36 -2.27 14.63 -7.56
C VAL A 36 -1.38 13.75 -8.42
N GLU A 37 -1.71 13.59 -9.70
CA GLU A 37 -0.88 12.82 -10.63
C GLU A 37 0.53 13.41 -10.78
N ALA A 38 0.66 14.73 -10.71
CA ALA A 38 1.95 15.41 -10.85
C ALA A 38 2.81 15.18 -9.61
N VAL A 39 2.22 15.29 -8.41
CA VAL A 39 2.91 15.01 -7.14
C VAL A 39 3.38 13.56 -7.08
N VAL A 40 2.54 12.60 -7.52
CA VAL A 40 2.93 11.19 -7.60
C VAL A 40 4.05 10.98 -8.61
N ALA A 41 3.96 11.59 -9.80
CA ALA A 41 4.98 11.47 -10.83
C ALA A 41 6.34 12.04 -10.35
N ASP A 42 6.33 13.19 -9.68
CA ASP A 42 7.53 13.83 -9.14
C ASP A 42 8.17 12.98 -8.04
N LEU A 43 7.37 12.45 -7.10
CA LEU A 43 7.85 11.53 -6.08
C LEU A 43 8.47 10.28 -6.72
N LEU A 44 7.78 9.62 -7.65
CA LEU A 44 8.31 8.41 -8.29
C LEU A 44 9.61 8.71 -9.04
N ARG A 45 9.71 9.87 -9.70
CA ARG A 45 10.93 10.31 -10.37
C ARG A 45 12.07 10.54 -9.38
N GLU A 46 11.80 11.20 -8.26
CA GLU A 46 12.79 11.39 -7.18
C GLU A 46 13.29 10.06 -6.62
N LEU A 47 12.42 9.05 -6.58
CA LEU A 47 12.75 7.69 -6.15
C LEU A 47 13.34 6.80 -7.28
N GLY A 48 13.58 7.36 -8.46
CA GLY A 48 14.22 6.66 -9.59
C GLY A 48 13.29 5.77 -10.42
N GLY A 49 11.98 5.99 -10.36
CA GLY A 49 10.97 5.35 -11.19
C GLY A 49 10.17 6.33 -12.05
N GLU A 50 9.06 5.85 -12.59
CA GLU A 50 8.20 6.63 -13.48
C GLU A 50 6.71 6.25 -13.33
N LEU A 51 5.86 7.23 -13.64
CA LEU A 51 4.43 7.05 -13.80
C LEU A 51 4.10 6.98 -15.30
N ALA A 52 3.63 5.83 -15.77
CA ALA A 52 3.26 5.68 -17.17
C ALA A 52 1.94 6.42 -17.45
N GLU A 53 1.77 6.89 -18.70
CA GLU A 53 0.59 7.65 -19.11
C GLU A 53 -0.73 6.92 -18.81
N LYS A 54 -0.77 5.61 -19.02
CA LYS A 54 -1.95 4.77 -18.72
C LYS A 54 -2.32 4.71 -17.23
N GLU A 55 -1.39 5.02 -16.34
CA GLU A 55 -1.57 4.96 -14.88
C GLU A 55 -1.97 6.32 -14.30
N VAL A 56 -1.69 7.41 -15.01
CA VAL A 56 -2.05 8.79 -14.60
C VAL A 56 -3.53 8.92 -14.26
N THR A 57 -4.40 8.26 -15.03
CA THR A 57 -5.85 8.32 -14.82
C THR A 57 -6.31 7.75 -13.48
N GLN A 58 -5.52 6.89 -12.83
CA GLN A 58 -5.83 6.36 -11.50
C GLN A 58 -5.75 7.42 -10.40
N PHE A 59 -4.95 8.46 -10.62
CA PHE A 59 -4.80 9.59 -9.70
C PHE A 59 -5.77 10.73 -10.01
N ARG A 60 -6.85 10.45 -10.76
CA ARG A 60 -7.94 11.37 -11.05
C ARG A 60 -9.27 10.87 -10.46
N SER A 61 -10.20 11.80 -10.23
CA SER A 61 -11.56 11.49 -9.77
C SER A 61 -12.54 12.54 -10.28
N HIS A 62 -13.75 12.09 -10.62
CA HIS A 62 -14.86 12.93 -11.10
C HIS A 62 -15.73 13.44 -9.94
N GLY A 63 -15.13 14.19 -9.01
CA GLY A 63 -15.87 14.92 -7.97
C GLY A 63 -16.55 14.09 -6.86
N SER A 64 -16.43 12.75 -6.86
CA SER A 64 -17.00 11.92 -5.78
C SER A 64 -16.31 12.17 -4.43
N ALA A 65 -17.06 12.13 -3.33
CA ALA A 65 -16.51 12.30 -1.98
C ALA A 65 -15.45 11.22 -1.63
N ALA A 66 -15.70 9.97 -2.02
CA ALA A 66 -14.76 8.87 -1.83
C ALA A 66 -13.47 9.05 -2.64
N GLY A 67 -13.58 9.44 -3.91
CA GLY A 67 -12.43 9.73 -4.76
C GLY A 67 -11.64 10.95 -4.26
N ARG A 68 -12.32 12.00 -3.80
CA ARG A 68 -11.70 13.14 -3.11
C ARG A 68 -10.91 12.70 -1.89
N ASN A 69 -11.51 11.89 -1.01
CA ASN A 69 -10.84 11.38 0.18
C ASN A 69 -9.58 10.57 -0.16
N ARG A 70 -9.69 9.67 -1.15
CA ARG A 70 -8.56 8.88 -1.66
C ARG A 70 -7.44 9.79 -2.15
N LEU A 71 -7.73 10.76 -2.99
CA LEU A 71 -6.73 11.67 -3.56
C LEU A 71 -6.05 12.53 -2.50
N ARG A 72 -6.80 13.01 -1.49
CA ARG A 72 -6.21 13.70 -0.34
C ARG A 72 -5.27 12.80 0.45
N LEU A 73 -5.65 11.54 0.68
CA LEU A 73 -4.78 10.59 1.36
C LEU A 73 -3.55 10.22 0.51
N THR A 74 -3.68 10.17 -0.81
CA THR A 74 -2.54 9.99 -1.73
C THR A 74 -1.52 11.11 -1.57
N LEU A 75 -1.94 12.37 -1.44
CA LEU A 75 -1.03 13.49 -1.19
C LEU A 75 -0.29 13.33 0.14
N ILE A 76 -1.00 13.00 1.22
CA ILE A 76 -0.40 12.75 2.54
C ILE A 76 0.60 11.58 2.48
N ALA A 77 0.26 10.50 1.77
CA ALA A 77 1.15 9.38 1.54
C ALA A 77 2.40 9.78 0.72
N CYS A 78 2.25 10.67 -0.27
CA CYS A 78 3.39 11.20 -1.02
C CYS A 78 4.33 12.00 -0.12
N TRP A 79 3.77 12.85 0.77
CA TRP A 79 4.58 13.58 1.75
C TRP A 79 5.36 12.64 2.67
N LEU A 80 4.70 11.60 3.20
CA LEU A 80 5.33 10.58 4.03
C LEU A 80 6.48 9.88 3.30
N LEU A 81 6.23 9.44 2.07
CA LEU A 81 7.20 8.71 1.24
C LEU A 81 8.30 9.59 0.65
N ALA A 82 8.18 10.91 0.77
CA ALA A 82 9.24 11.88 0.51
C ALA A 82 10.20 12.07 1.70
N ASP A 83 10.12 11.23 2.75
CA ASP A 83 11.13 11.22 3.82
C ASP A 83 12.52 10.85 3.31
N ASP A 84 13.57 11.39 3.91
CA ASP A 84 14.97 11.18 3.51
C ASP A 84 15.39 9.70 3.55
N TRP A 85 14.76 8.88 4.39
CA TRP A 85 15.01 7.44 4.37
C TRP A 85 14.57 6.82 3.05
N PHE A 86 13.38 7.17 2.55
CA PHE A 86 12.88 6.69 1.26
C PHE A 86 13.64 7.32 0.10
N LYS A 87 14.06 8.59 0.17
CA LYS A 87 14.91 9.15 -0.89
C LYS A 87 16.23 8.39 -1.07
N ARG A 88 16.82 7.93 0.03
CA ARG A 88 18.08 7.17 0.03
C ARG A 88 17.92 5.71 -0.39
N ASN A 89 16.80 5.06 -0.01
CA ASN A 89 16.60 3.61 -0.21
C ASN A 89 15.55 3.27 -1.28
N GLY A 90 14.75 4.25 -1.70
CA GLY A 90 13.49 4.06 -2.42
C GLY A 90 13.65 3.59 -3.84
N ARG A 91 14.83 3.72 -4.45
CA ARG A 91 15.11 3.13 -5.76
C ARG A 91 14.92 1.62 -5.78
N ALA A 92 15.23 0.93 -4.68
CA ALA A 92 14.99 -0.50 -4.53
C ALA A 92 13.52 -0.86 -4.24
N LEU A 93 12.71 0.14 -3.86
CA LEU A 93 11.33 -0.03 -3.39
C LEU A 93 10.31 0.62 -4.33
N VAL A 94 10.73 1.17 -5.46
CA VAL A 94 9.90 2.08 -6.27
C VAL A 94 8.67 1.37 -6.85
N ILE A 95 8.77 0.07 -7.12
CA ILE A 95 7.67 -0.76 -7.60
C ILE A 95 6.62 -0.94 -6.51
N GLU A 96 7.05 -1.22 -5.29
CA GLU A 96 6.22 -1.38 -4.11
C GLU A 96 5.58 -0.06 -3.68
N ILE A 97 6.33 1.05 -3.73
CA ILE A 97 5.83 2.41 -3.46
C ILE A 97 4.73 2.76 -4.44
N LYS A 98 4.97 2.56 -5.74
CA LYS A 98 3.98 2.81 -6.79
C LYS A 98 2.72 1.99 -6.58
N ARG A 99 2.87 0.69 -6.30
CA ARG A 99 1.73 -0.20 -6.02
C ARG A 99 0.95 0.26 -4.79
N PHE A 100 1.63 0.64 -3.71
CA PHE A 100 1.00 1.16 -2.51
C PHE A 100 0.19 2.43 -2.80
N LEU A 101 0.73 3.38 -3.58
CA LEU A 101 0.01 4.60 -3.95
C LEU A 101 -1.23 4.33 -4.83
N MET A 102 -1.16 3.34 -5.72
CA MET A 102 -2.27 2.96 -6.62
C MET A 102 -3.35 2.15 -5.90
N GLU A 103 -2.97 1.22 -5.03
CA GLU A 103 -3.88 0.20 -4.45
C GLU A 103 -4.01 0.35 -2.93
N GLY A 104 -2.89 0.40 -2.21
CA GLY A 104 -2.88 0.40 -0.74
C GLY A 104 -3.53 1.64 -0.11
N VAL A 105 -3.30 2.82 -0.68
CA VAL A 105 -3.93 4.07 -0.21
C VAL A 105 -5.46 4.01 -0.34
N HIS A 106 -5.99 3.31 -1.34
CA HIS A 106 -7.43 3.19 -1.50
C HIS A 106 -8.08 2.45 -0.33
N GLU A 107 -7.47 1.37 0.15
CA GLU A 107 -7.97 0.60 1.30
C GLU A 107 -8.00 1.45 2.58
N LEU A 108 -6.96 2.26 2.81
CA LEU A 108 -6.92 3.20 3.94
C LEU A 108 -7.95 4.32 3.81
N ALA A 109 -8.17 4.83 2.60
CA ALA A 109 -9.17 5.88 2.35
C ALA A 109 -10.62 5.40 2.56
N ILE A 110 -10.86 4.09 2.56
CA ILE A 110 -12.15 3.50 2.95
C ILE A 110 -12.28 3.44 4.48
N SER A 111 -11.18 3.25 5.22
CA SER A 111 -11.21 3.06 6.67
C SER A 111 -11.28 4.36 7.48
N GLY A 112 -11.01 5.51 6.86
CA GLY A 112 -11.04 6.81 7.54
C GLY A 112 -10.90 8.02 6.62
N ALA A 113 -11.25 9.19 7.17
CA ALA A 113 -11.08 10.46 6.49
C ALA A 113 -9.59 10.87 6.45
N ALA A 114 -9.14 11.42 5.32
CA ALA A 114 -7.73 11.72 5.07
C ALA A 114 -7.10 12.66 6.12
N ASP A 115 -7.86 13.64 6.63
CA ASP A 115 -7.42 14.58 7.66
C ASP A 115 -7.12 13.90 9.01
N LYS A 116 -7.72 12.75 9.29
CA LYS A 116 -7.41 11.98 10.50
C LYS A 116 -6.01 11.39 10.45
N PHE A 117 -5.49 11.07 9.28
CA PHE A 117 -4.13 10.55 9.11
C PHE A 117 -3.02 11.57 9.35
N THR A 118 -3.35 12.81 9.71
CA THR A 118 -2.39 13.83 10.18
C THR A 118 -2.73 14.34 11.58
N THR A 119 -4.02 14.37 11.95
CA THR A 119 -4.48 14.91 13.24
C THR A 119 -4.58 13.88 14.35
N ASP A 120 -4.93 12.62 14.02
CA ASP A 120 -5.13 11.54 14.98
C ASP A 120 -3.87 10.68 15.10
N ALA A 121 -3.42 10.41 16.33
CA ALA A 121 -2.18 9.70 16.57
C ALA A 121 -2.22 8.23 16.12
N ASP A 122 -3.34 7.54 16.38
CA ASP A 122 -3.50 6.13 16.00
C ASP A 122 -3.59 6.00 14.47
N ARG A 123 -4.28 6.94 13.81
CA ARG A 123 -4.34 6.96 12.33
C ARG A 123 -2.99 7.28 11.70
N ARG A 124 -2.20 8.19 12.28
CA ARG A 124 -0.82 8.43 11.82
C ARG A 124 0.02 7.16 11.92
N GLU A 125 -0.05 6.47 13.04
CA GLU A 125 0.65 5.20 13.23
C GLU A 125 0.16 4.14 12.22
N GLU A 126 -1.15 4.03 12.00
CA GLU A 126 -1.74 3.11 11.02
C GLU A 126 -1.18 3.34 9.62
N LEU A 127 -1.21 4.58 9.12
CA LEU A 127 -0.67 4.90 7.78
C LEU A 127 0.83 4.61 7.70
N ALA A 128 1.62 4.97 8.70
CA ALA A 128 3.05 4.70 8.71
C ALA A 128 3.34 3.19 8.65
N ARG A 129 2.68 2.40 9.51
CA ARG A 129 2.88 0.94 9.57
C ARG A 129 2.38 0.23 8.32
N VAL A 130 1.20 0.59 7.80
CA VAL A 130 0.68 -0.02 6.56
C VAL A 130 1.58 0.30 5.38
N SER A 131 2.08 1.53 5.27
CA SER A 131 3.05 1.91 4.22
C SER A 131 4.28 1.01 4.30
N LEU A 132 4.92 0.92 5.47
CA LEU A 132 6.10 0.06 5.68
C LEU A 132 5.80 -1.41 5.38
N ALA A 133 4.66 -1.91 5.83
CA ALA A 133 4.29 -3.31 5.60
C ALA A 133 4.13 -3.66 4.12
N GLN A 134 3.51 -2.78 3.32
CA GLN A 134 3.39 -2.98 1.88
C GLN A 134 4.73 -2.89 1.14
N LEU A 135 5.72 -2.23 1.74
CA LEU A 135 7.10 -2.14 1.28
C LEU A 135 7.96 -3.31 1.79
N SER A 136 7.36 -4.29 2.47
CA SER A 136 8.06 -5.38 3.16
C SER A 136 9.06 -4.93 4.24
N LEU A 137 8.86 -3.73 4.78
CA LEU A 137 9.65 -3.11 5.84
C LEU A 137 8.99 -3.25 7.21
N ARG A 138 9.79 -3.29 8.28
CA ARG A 138 9.37 -3.07 9.67
C ARG A 138 9.99 -1.79 10.23
N PRO A 139 9.37 -1.12 11.22
CA PRO A 139 10.02 0.01 11.87
C PRO A 139 11.38 -0.36 12.45
N ALA A 140 12.31 0.59 12.43
CA ALA A 140 13.61 0.42 13.07
C ALA A 140 13.46 0.11 14.56
N GLY A 141 14.18 -0.89 15.06
CA GLY A 141 14.16 -1.29 16.47
C GLY A 141 13.02 -2.23 16.87
N GLU A 142 12.09 -2.56 15.97
CA GLU A 142 11.05 -3.57 16.21
C GLU A 142 11.44 -4.92 15.61
N THR A 143 11.16 -6.03 16.31
CA THR A 143 11.22 -7.36 15.69
C THR A 143 10.09 -7.57 14.67
N GLU A 144 10.21 -8.57 13.79
CA GLU A 144 9.15 -8.90 12.82
C GLU A 144 7.82 -9.21 13.52
N THR A 145 7.86 -9.97 14.61
CA THR A 145 6.68 -10.32 15.42
C THR A 145 6.04 -9.09 16.04
N GLN A 146 6.83 -8.22 16.68
CA GLN A 146 6.31 -6.97 17.27
C GLN A 146 5.63 -6.08 16.22
N ALA A 147 6.27 -5.91 15.06
CA ALA A 147 5.73 -5.08 13.99
C ALA A 147 4.42 -5.65 13.44
N GLN A 148 4.35 -6.98 13.27
CA GLN A 148 3.16 -7.66 12.79
C GLN A 148 2.01 -7.61 13.80
N ASP A 149 2.27 -7.88 15.08
CA ASP A 149 1.26 -7.85 16.14
C ASP A 149 0.65 -6.45 16.30
N ARG A 150 1.51 -5.43 16.27
CA ARG A 150 1.06 -4.04 16.36
C ARG A 150 0.26 -3.61 15.13
N LEU A 151 0.69 -4.00 13.93
CA LEU A 151 -0.05 -3.75 12.68
C LEU A 151 -1.43 -4.42 12.70
N MET A 152 -1.50 -5.68 13.13
CA MET A 152 -2.76 -6.42 13.26
C MET A 152 -3.68 -5.83 14.32
N THR A 153 -3.15 -5.14 15.32
CA THR A 153 -3.94 -4.44 16.35
C THR A 153 -4.56 -3.15 15.77
N ILE A 154 -3.75 -2.35 15.09
CA ILE A 154 -4.14 -0.99 14.69
C ILE A 154 -4.90 -0.91 13.36
N SER A 155 -4.62 -1.81 12.41
CA SER A 155 -5.20 -1.74 11.07
C SER A 155 -6.27 -2.80 10.83
N SER A 156 -7.52 -2.37 10.79
CA SER A 156 -8.64 -3.24 10.39
C SER A 156 -8.60 -3.63 8.92
N SER A 157 -8.11 -2.75 8.04
CA SER A 157 -7.90 -3.03 6.62
C SER A 157 -6.84 -4.12 6.44
N GLU A 158 -5.70 -4.05 7.14
CA GLU A 158 -4.68 -5.09 7.02
C GLU A 158 -5.21 -6.44 7.55
N ARG A 159 -5.97 -6.46 8.66
CA ARG A 159 -6.63 -7.69 9.12
C ARG A 159 -7.50 -8.31 8.04
N GLN A 160 -8.33 -7.51 7.36
CA GLN A 160 -9.17 -7.98 6.26
C GLN A 160 -8.34 -8.47 5.07
N ARG A 161 -7.25 -7.78 4.74
CA ARG A 161 -6.33 -8.14 3.65
C ARG A 161 -5.66 -9.49 3.90
N VAL A 162 -5.17 -9.72 5.11
CA VAL A 162 -4.57 -11.00 5.54
C VAL A 162 -5.59 -12.14 5.43
N ILE A 163 -6.83 -11.92 5.90
CA ILE A 163 -7.90 -12.94 5.78
C ILE A 163 -8.19 -13.26 4.31
N LYS A 164 -8.28 -12.25 3.44
CA LYS A 164 -8.53 -12.44 2.00
C LYS A 164 -7.37 -13.17 1.33
N ALA A 165 -6.13 -12.81 1.65
CA ALA A 165 -4.94 -13.46 1.13
C ALA A 165 -4.85 -14.93 1.56
N ALA A 166 -5.18 -15.24 2.82
CA ALA A 166 -5.23 -16.60 3.35
C ALA A 166 -6.27 -17.46 2.61
N ARG A 167 -7.49 -16.95 2.42
CA ARG A 167 -8.54 -17.65 1.65
C ARG A 167 -8.12 -17.93 0.22
N ALA A 168 -7.55 -16.93 -0.46
CA ALA A 168 -7.09 -17.10 -1.84
C ALA A 168 -5.92 -18.11 -1.94
N ALA A 169 -5.04 -18.16 -0.94
CA ALA A 169 -3.96 -19.15 -0.89
C ALA A 169 -4.49 -20.57 -0.65
N GLU A 170 -5.49 -20.73 0.22
CA GLU A 170 -6.16 -22.00 0.48
C GLU A 170 -6.87 -22.53 -0.78
N GLU A 171 -7.60 -21.68 -1.49
CA GLU A 171 -8.27 -22.04 -2.75
C GLU A 171 -7.26 -22.48 -3.81
N ARG A 172 -6.16 -21.73 -3.99
CA ARG A 172 -5.08 -22.12 -4.90
C ARG A 172 -4.47 -23.47 -4.52
N ALA A 173 -4.19 -23.70 -3.24
CA ALA A 173 -3.65 -24.97 -2.76
C ALA A 173 -4.62 -26.14 -2.99
N ARG A 174 -5.93 -25.92 -2.83
CA ARG A 174 -6.96 -26.91 -3.16
C ARG A 174 -6.95 -27.26 -4.64
N HIS A 175 -6.98 -26.26 -5.53
CA HIS A 175 -6.95 -26.50 -6.97
C HIS A 175 -5.70 -27.27 -7.43
N ILE A 176 -4.53 -26.95 -6.86
CA ILE A 176 -3.28 -27.66 -7.15
C ILE A 176 -3.39 -29.12 -6.70
N ARG A 177 -3.92 -29.39 -5.49
CA ARG A 177 -4.13 -30.77 -5.01
C ARG A 177 -5.10 -31.56 -5.88
N GLU A 178 -6.20 -30.94 -6.31
CA GLU A 178 -7.17 -31.58 -7.20
C GLU A 178 -6.58 -31.89 -8.58
N ALA A 179 -5.79 -30.97 -9.15
CA ALA A 179 -5.10 -31.18 -10.42
C ALA A 179 -4.06 -32.30 -10.33
N MET A 180 -3.23 -32.31 -9.27
CA MET A 180 -2.25 -33.37 -9.04
C MET A 180 -2.92 -34.74 -8.86
N ALA A 181 -4.06 -34.80 -8.15
CA ALA A 181 -4.80 -36.05 -7.97
C ALA A 181 -5.40 -36.57 -9.28
N ARG A 182 -5.93 -35.69 -10.14
CA ARG A 182 -6.45 -36.06 -11.47
C ARG A 182 -5.32 -36.59 -12.36
N GLN A 183 -4.20 -35.87 -12.42
CA GLN A 183 -3.05 -36.29 -13.22
C GLN A 183 -2.51 -37.65 -12.76
N ALA A 184 -2.39 -37.88 -11.44
CA ALA A 184 -1.96 -39.17 -10.90
C ALA A 184 -2.92 -40.32 -11.25
N ALA A 185 -4.24 -40.06 -11.26
CA ALA A 185 -5.23 -41.05 -11.66
C ALA A 185 -5.15 -41.38 -13.16
N GLU A 186 -4.96 -40.38 -14.02
CA GLU A 186 -4.76 -40.55 -15.46
C GLU A 186 -3.48 -41.34 -15.76
N GLU A 187 -2.37 -41.02 -15.08
CA GLU A 187 -1.10 -41.75 -15.22
C GLU A 187 -1.20 -43.21 -14.73
N ALA A 188 -1.95 -43.47 -13.66
CA ALA A 188 -2.20 -44.83 -13.18
C ALA A 188 -3.04 -45.65 -14.16
N GLN A 189 -4.09 -45.06 -14.74
CA GLN A 189 -4.91 -45.71 -15.77
C GLN A 189 -4.11 -45.96 -17.05
N ALA A 190 -3.27 -45.02 -17.47
CA ALA A 190 -2.41 -45.17 -18.65
C ALA A 190 -1.36 -46.29 -18.46
N LYS A 191 -0.84 -46.48 -17.24
CA LYS A 191 0.02 -47.62 -16.91
C LYS A 191 -0.74 -48.95 -16.94
N ALA A 192 -1.92 -49.01 -16.33
CA ALA A 192 -2.72 -50.23 -16.29
C ALA A 192 -3.22 -50.70 -17.68
N MET A 193 -3.36 -49.78 -18.65
CA MET A 193 -3.70 -50.13 -20.04
C MET A 193 -2.50 -50.53 -20.92
N ARG A 194 -1.26 -50.42 -20.42
CA ARG A 194 -0.04 -50.79 -21.14
C ARG A 194 0.54 -52.15 -20.73
N GLU A 195 0.07 -52.72 -19.63
CA GLU A 195 0.34 -54.09 -19.18
C GLU A 195 -0.71 -55.06 -19.74
#